data_AF-B4S474-F1
#
_entry.id   AF-B4S474-F1
#
_cell.length_a   1.000
_cell.length_b   1.000
_cell.length_c   1.000
_cell.angle_alpha   90.00
_cell.angle_beta   90.00
_cell.angle_gamma   90.00
#
_symmetry.space_group_name_H-M   'P 1'
#
loop_
_entity.id
_entity.type
_entity.pdbx_description
1 polymer ?
#
loop_
_entity_poly.entity_id
_entity_poly.type
_entity_poly.pdbx_seq_one_letter_code
_entity_poly.pdbx_strand_id
1 'polypeptide(L)'
;MKNKQSHGLDIYQAKAWRNEHTNAGFTKVIRIAEKEIVLVSVETQQNVTIDFIDADLLNTALLESGCIGKKMILLWDLEHVVNMTYRYKKDAANLIYNSDSSFKAIIFFNVRPEFMTTVETFAAIVQKSTSIRIVDTFQEAMSAIDEIRSGNIDNEADNDETDELFEQRKKEFLAVTGRLSWLNMLNQNINVPSPEDPVYPYFKAIENLQSDLSENLHREQLEMEQIKNDCERILTEKTIQLNAQQELYKQLKRQLEKEKNTLAARIASQEMELTRVSTAIAEKASTLQEMRDLISGLDIDAEHKEEMIRTCESMIETEMIEKKLNIELTTTDSEFLLKLQKKHPNLNQRELRICLLVKLNYDTKEIARSIGISTRGMESIRYRMHKKIGLTRHQSIKGYLTELAVAQA
;
A
#
# COMPACT_ATOMS: atom_id res chain seq x y z
N MET A 1 46.02 17.87 5.32
CA MET A 1 47.47 17.88 5.63
C MET A 1 48.16 18.42 4.39
N LYS A 2 49.04 19.43 4.52
CA LYS A 2 49.77 20.00 3.38
C LYS A 2 50.83 18.99 2.93
N ASN A 3 50.63 18.30 1.81
CA ASN A 3 51.70 17.57 1.14
C ASN A 3 52.25 18.48 0.03
N LYS A 4 53.39 19.12 0.31
CA LYS A 4 54.22 19.76 -0.70
C LYS A 4 54.89 18.64 -1.50
N GLN A 5 54.42 18.36 -2.70
CA GLN A 5 55.25 17.73 -3.72
C GLN A 5 55.64 18.78 -4.76
N SER A 6 56.89 18.66 -5.20
CA SER A 6 57.68 19.56 -6.02
C SER A 6 56.93 20.10 -7.24
N HIS A 7 56.56 21.39 -7.22
CA HIS A 7 56.49 22.33 -8.37
C HIS A 7 55.90 23.70 -7.92
N GLY A 8 56.25 24.20 -6.73
CA GLY A 8 55.88 25.57 -6.32
C GLY A 8 54.40 25.88 -6.06
N LEU A 9 53.46 25.02 -6.47
CA LEU A 9 52.03 25.18 -6.20
C LEU A 9 51.64 24.67 -4.81
N ASP A 10 50.94 25.50 -4.04
CA ASP A 10 50.28 25.10 -2.80
C ASP A 10 49.03 24.29 -3.13
N ILE A 11 49.22 22.99 -3.38
CA ILE A 11 48.13 22.03 -3.58
C ILE A 11 47.49 21.73 -2.21
N TYR A 12 46.23 22.12 -2.07
CA TYR A 12 45.42 21.84 -0.90
C TYR A 12 44.55 20.60 -1.15
N GLN A 13 44.57 19.69 -0.17
CA GLN A 13 43.73 18.49 -0.15
C GLN A 13 43.17 18.31 1.26
N ALA A 14 41.84 18.40 1.40
CA ALA A 14 41.14 18.02 2.61
C ALA A 14 40.94 16.49 2.67
N LYS A 15 40.82 15.93 3.87
CA LYS A 15 40.53 14.50 4.05
C LYS A 15 39.17 14.11 3.44
N ALA A 16 38.20 15.03 3.43
CA ALA A 16 36.86 14.84 2.91
C ALA A 16 36.79 14.83 1.36
N TRP A 17 37.84 15.24 0.65
CA TRP A 17 37.84 15.34 -0.83
C TRP A 17 38.35 14.05 -1.48
N ARG A 18 37.91 12.92 -0.93
CA ARG A 18 38.19 11.57 -1.40
C ARG A 18 36.93 10.73 -1.31
N ASN A 19 36.62 9.98 -2.36
CA ASN A 19 35.56 8.98 -2.34
C ASN A 19 36.10 7.62 -2.79
N GLU A 20 35.95 6.60 -1.95
CA GLU A 20 36.46 5.26 -2.24
C GLU A 20 35.38 4.44 -2.95
N HIS A 21 35.70 3.96 -4.15
CA HIS A 21 34.84 3.09 -4.94
C HIS A 21 35.34 1.66 -4.85
N THR A 22 35.15 1.03 -3.68
CA THR A 22 35.75 -0.27 -3.35
C THR A 22 35.43 -1.37 -4.37
N ASN A 23 34.20 -1.40 -4.90
CA ASN A 23 33.78 -2.36 -5.93
C ASN A 23 34.43 -2.12 -7.29
N ALA A 24 34.84 -0.87 -7.57
CA ALA A 24 35.48 -0.49 -8.83
C ALA A 24 37.01 -0.41 -8.73
N GLY A 25 37.56 -0.61 -7.53
CA GLY A 25 39.00 -0.71 -7.29
C GLY A 25 39.76 0.62 -7.39
N PHE A 26 39.12 1.75 -7.18
CA PHE A 26 39.77 3.06 -7.20
C PHE A 26 39.25 4.03 -6.14
N THR A 27 40.03 5.06 -5.83
CA THR A 27 39.60 6.21 -5.02
C THR A 27 39.59 7.47 -5.88
N LYS A 28 38.44 8.13 -5.99
CA LYS A 28 38.36 9.45 -6.64
C LYS A 28 38.92 10.50 -5.70
N VAL A 29 39.77 11.38 -6.21
CA VAL A 29 40.43 12.42 -5.40
C VAL A 29 40.30 13.76 -6.09
N ILE A 30 39.92 14.77 -5.29
CA ILE A 30 39.89 16.16 -5.72
C ILE A 30 40.92 16.94 -4.92
N ARG A 31 41.76 17.70 -5.63
CA ARG A 31 42.75 18.61 -5.05
C ARG A 31 42.52 19.99 -5.61
N ILE A 32 42.78 21.02 -4.82
CA ILE A 32 42.61 22.41 -5.25
C ILE A 32 43.92 23.15 -5.06
N ALA A 33 44.42 23.77 -6.12
CA ALA A 33 45.59 24.63 -6.07
C ALA A 33 45.19 26.09 -6.32
N GLU A 34 45.81 27.00 -5.59
CA GLU A 34 45.67 28.46 -5.76
C GLU A 34 44.21 29.00 -5.71
N LYS A 35 43.25 28.22 -5.18
CA LYS A 35 41.81 28.54 -5.13
C LYS A 35 41.17 28.81 -6.50
N GLU A 36 41.76 28.29 -7.56
CA GLU A 36 41.29 28.43 -8.94
C GLU A 36 41.49 27.16 -9.78
N ILE A 37 42.44 26.30 -9.41
CA ILE A 37 42.76 25.08 -10.14
C ILE A 37 42.14 23.89 -9.39
N VAL A 38 41.28 23.14 -10.07
CA VAL A 38 40.63 21.93 -9.56
C VAL A 38 41.25 20.73 -10.26
N LEU A 39 42.03 19.94 -9.53
CA LEU A 39 42.63 18.72 -10.03
C LEU A 39 41.78 17.51 -9.62
N VAL A 40 41.27 16.80 -10.62
CA VAL A 40 40.49 15.59 -10.47
C VAL A 40 41.33 14.41 -10.94
N SER A 41 41.62 13.48 -10.04
CA SER A 41 42.41 12.29 -10.33
C SER A 41 41.77 11.02 -9.75
N VAL A 42 42.27 9.87 -10.20
CA VAL A 42 41.86 8.55 -9.72
C VAL A 42 43.09 7.86 -9.14
N GLU A 43 43.08 7.57 -7.85
CA GLU A 43 44.13 6.80 -7.19
C GLU A 43 43.80 5.31 -7.24
N THR A 44 44.67 4.54 -7.87
CA THR A 44 44.52 3.09 -8.07
C THR A 44 45.89 2.47 -8.33
N GLN A 45 46.03 1.16 -8.10
CA GLN A 45 47.23 0.40 -8.45
C GLN A 45 47.12 -0.33 -9.79
N GLN A 46 45.94 -0.26 -10.43
CA GLN A 46 45.62 -0.94 -11.67
C GLN A 46 44.81 -0.03 -12.60
N ASN A 47 44.78 -0.38 -13.88
CA ASN A 47 43.92 0.29 -14.85
C ASN A 47 42.44 0.07 -14.52
N VAL A 48 41.63 1.12 -14.63
CA VAL A 48 40.22 1.10 -14.24
C VAL A 48 39.28 1.65 -15.31
N THR A 49 38.03 1.20 -15.25
CA THR A 49 36.90 1.83 -15.94
C THR A 49 36.12 2.66 -14.94
N ILE A 50 35.92 3.94 -15.23
CA ILE A 50 35.18 4.85 -14.35
C ILE A 50 33.70 4.92 -14.76
N ASP A 51 32.80 4.94 -13.77
CA ASP A 51 31.37 4.70 -14.00
C ASP A 51 30.44 5.91 -13.81
N PHE A 52 30.71 6.79 -12.85
CA PHE A 52 29.95 8.04 -12.68
C PHE A 52 30.81 9.16 -12.12
N ILE A 53 30.35 10.41 -12.26
CA ILE A 53 31.00 11.56 -11.64
C ILE A 53 30.50 11.70 -10.20
N ASP A 54 31.43 11.81 -9.25
CA ASP A 54 31.14 12.16 -7.87
C ASP A 54 30.79 13.65 -7.75
N ALA A 55 29.58 14.04 -8.19
CA ALA A 55 29.14 15.43 -8.20
C ALA A 55 29.12 16.04 -6.78
N ASP A 56 28.69 15.27 -5.78
CA ASP A 56 28.69 15.71 -4.38
C ASP A 56 30.11 15.95 -3.84
N LEU A 57 31.06 15.11 -4.25
CA LEU A 57 32.47 15.28 -3.90
C LEU A 57 33.03 16.57 -4.49
N LEU A 58 32.72 16.83 -5.77
CA LEU A 58 33.11 18.06 -6.45
C LEU A 58 32.49 19.29 -5.77
N ASN A 59 31.18 19.27 -5.53
CA ASN A 59 30.47 20.38 -4.88
C ASN A 59 31.02 20.65 -3.47
N THR A 60 31.29 19.60 -2.69
CA THR A 60 31.89 19.72 -1.35
C THR A 60 33.27 20.36 -1.42
N ALA A 61 34.12 19.90 -2.35
CA ALA A 61 35.45 20.45 -2.54
C ALA A 61 35.42 21.93 -2.96
N LEU A 62 34.51 22.29 -3.86
CA LEU A 62 34.32 23.67 -4.32
C LEU A 62 33.79 24.61 -3.22
N LEU A 63 32.87 24.12 -2.38
CA LEU A 63 32.30 24.85 -1.25
C LEU A 63 33.37 25.14 -0.19
N GLU A 64 34.08 24.10 0.27
CA GLU A 64 35.06 24.21 1.35
C GLU A 64 36.30 25.02 0.95
N SER A 65 36.63 25.07 -0.33
CA SER A 65 37.75 25.87 -0.86
C SER A 65 37.41 27.33 -1.17
N GLY A 66 36.12 27.69 -1.17
CA GLY A 66 35.66 29.03 -1.56
C GLY A 66 35.87 29.32 -3.05
N CYS A 67 35.73 28.29 -3.89
CA CYS A 67 35.85 28.38 -5.35
C CYS A 67 34.49 28.57 -6.06
N ILE A 68 33.37 28.42 -5.35
CA ILE A 68 32.02 28.63 -5.91
C ILE A 68 31.89 30.04 -6.50
N GLY A 69 31.40 30.12 -7.74
CA GLY A 69 31.14 31.38 -8.44
C GLY A 69 32.38 32.01 -9.10
N LYS A 70 33.55 31.36 -9.03
CA LYS A 70 34.77 31.79 -9.74
C LYS A 70 34.94 31.03 -11.05
N LYS A 71 35.63 31.64 -12.01
CA LYS A 71 36.11 30.94 -13.21
C LYS A 71 37.33 30.10 -12.85
N MET A 72 37.17 28.79 -12.86
CA MET A 72 38.20 27.83 -12.45
C MET A 72 38.89 27.18 -13.64
N ILE A 73 40.01 26.52 -13.41
CA ILE A 73 40.66 25.63 -14.38
C ILE A 73 40.50 24.20 -13.88
N LEU A 74 39.92 23.32 -14.72
CA LEU A 74 39.76 21.91 -14.41
C LEU A 74 40.93 21.12 -15.01
N LEU A 75 41.69 20.44 -14.17
CA LEU A 75 42.71 19.47 -14.56
C LEU A 75 42.16 18.06 -14.38
N TRP A 76 42.20 17.25 -15.43
CA TRP A 76 41.74 15.87 -15.41
C TRP A 76 42.88 14.91 -15.69
N ASP A 77 43.28 14.20 -14.65
CA ASP A 77 44.31 13.16 -14.72
C ASP A 77 43.67 11.82 -15.13
N LEU A 78 44.12 11.25 -16.25
CA LEU A 78 43.61 10.02 -16.82
C LEU A 78 44.63 8.87 -16.84
N GLU A 79 45.74 8.95 -16.09
CA GLU A 79 46.86 7.98 -16.13
C GLU A 79 46.44 6.50 -16.07
N HIS A 80 45.51 6.18 -15.16
CA HIS A 80 45.01 4.83 -14.95
C HIS A 80 43.63 4.56 -15.54
N VAL A 81 43.07 5.50 -16.31
CA VAL A 81 41.74 5.38 -16.90
C VAL A 81 41.87 4.75 -18.28
N VAL A 82 41.36 3.53 -18.44
CA VAL A 82 41.34 2.84 -19.74
C VAL A 82 40.02 2.96 -20.47
N ASN A 83 38.92 3.20 -19.75
CA ASN A 83 37.60 3.38 -20.33
C ASN A 83 36.66 4.18 -19.41
N MET A 84 35.55 4.67 -19.97
CA MET A 84 34.45 5.30 -19.25
C MET A 84 33.14 4.59 -19.61
N THR A 85 32.28 4.34 -18.64
CA THR A 85 30.94 3.82 -18.93
C THR A 85 30.08 4.89 -19.61
N TYR A 86 28.98 4.48 -20.21
CA TYR A 86 27.99 5.41 -20.79
C TYR A 86 27.52 6.46 -19.77
N ARG A 87 27.28 6.03 -18.53
CA ARG A 87 26.82 6.90 -17.44
C ARG A 87 27.85 7.99 -17.14
N TYR A 88 29.12 7.63 -16.97
CA TYR A 88 30.19 8.61 -16.77
C TYR A 88 30.26 9.60 -17.92
N LYS A 89 30.19 9.10 -19.17
CA LYS A 89 30.27 9.97 -20.35
C LYS A 89 29.14 10.99 -20.38
N LYS A 90 27.92 10.57 -20.04
CA LYS A 90 26.76 11.45 -19.93
C LYS A 90 26.95 12.50 -18.82
N ASP A 91 27.39 12.09 -17.63
CA ASP A 91 27.61 13.01 -16.51
C ASP A 91 28.70 14.05 -16.85
N ALA A 92 29.81 13.58 -17.42
CA ALA A 92 30.92 14.41 -17.89
C ALA A 92 30.50 15.38 -18.98
N ALA A 93 29.79 14.89 -19.99
CA ALA A 93 29.29 15.72 -21.08
C ALA A 93 28.35 16.81 -20.56
N ASN A 94 27.45 16.48 -19.63
CA ASN A 94 26.55 17.48 -19.03
C ASN A 94 27.29 18.53 -18.20
N LEU A 95 28.32 18.11 -17.44
CA LEU A 95 29.15 19.02 -16.65
C LEU A 95 29.85 20.03 -17.56
N ILE A 96 30.40 19.57 -18.69
CA ILE A 96 31.22 20.39 -19.58
C ILE A 96 30.36 21.22 -20.55
N TYR A 97 29.27 20.64 -21.07
CA TYR A 97 28.37 21.31 -22.02
C TYR A 97 27.60 22.48 -21.39
N ASN A 98 27.15 22.32 -20.13
CA ASN A 98 26.39 23.35 -19.41
C ASN A 98 27.29 24.30 -18.59
N SER A 99 28.61 24.28 -18.81
CA SER A 99 29.59 24.94 -17.93
C SER A 99 29.74 26.45 -18.11
N ASP A 100 28.76 27.13 -18.75
CA ASP A 100 28.78 28.50 -19.31
C ASP A 100 29.36 29.65 -18.44
N SER A 101 29.75 29.39 -17.20
CA SER A 101 30.46 30.36 -16.35
C SER A 101 31.46 29.78 -15.34
N SER A 102 31.58 28.46 -15.20
CA SER A 102 32.35 27.85 -14.10
C SER A 102 33.80 27.53 -14.44
N PHE A 103 34.11 27.23 -15.70
CA PHE A 103 35.46 26.86 -16.13
C PHE A 103 36.01 27.82 -17.18
N LYS A 104 37.19 28.40 -16.93
CA LYS A 104 37.99 29.13 -17.93
C LYS A 104 38.67 28.15 -18.89
N ALA A 105 39.14 27.03 -18.36
CA ALA A 105 39.81 26.01 -19.14
C ALA A 105 39.61 24.61 -18.57
N ILE A 106 39.70 23.61 -19.45
CA ILE A 106 39.69 22.18 -19.12
C ILE A 106 40.93 21.56 -19.76
N ILE A 107 41.76 20.91 -18.95
CA ILE A 107 43.00 20.29 -19.42
C ILE A 107 42.97 18.82 -19.05
N PHE A 108 43.08 17.98 -20.06
CA PHE A 108 43.23 16.53 -19.91
C PHE A 108 44.72 16.20 -20.01
N PHE A 109 45.21 15.33 -19.13
CA PHE A 109 46.59 14.86 -19.21
C PHE A 109 46.72 13.38 -18.85
N ASN A 110 47.86 12.78 -19.22
CA ASN A 110 48.10 11.35 -19.15
C ASN A 110 47.04 10.52 -19.91
N VAL A 111 46.58 11.03 -21.06
CA VAL A 111 45.54 10.37 -21.87
C VAL A 111 46.15 9.23 -22.67
N ARG A 112 45.64 8.02 -22.47
CA ARG A 112 46.10 6.84 -23.21
C ARG A 112 45.66 6.90 -24.69
N PRO A 113 46.45 6.41 -25.66
CA PRO A 113 46.12 6.45 -27.08
C PRO A 113 44.76 5.80 -27.41
N GLU A 114 44.43 4.69 -26.74
CA GLU A 114 43.17 3.97 -26.95
C GLU A 114 41.94 4.78 -26.49
N PHE A 115 42.18 5.79 -25.65
CA PHE A 115 41.14 6.63 -25.06
C PHE A 115 41.08 8.04 -25.67
N MET A 116 42.04 8.39 -26.54
CA MET A 116 42.21 9.72 -27.10
C MET A 116 40.95 10.23 -27.81
N THR A 117 40.32 9.43 -28.67
CA THR A 117 39.11 9.82 -29.40
C THR A 117 37.94 10.17 -28.46
N THR A 118 37.83 9.49 -27.30
CA THR A 118 36.79 9.84 -26.32
C THR A 118 37.05 11.22 -25.72
N VAL A 119 38.32 11.53 -25.40
CA VAL A 119 38.71 12.85 -24.88
C VAL A 119 38.58 13.94 -25.95
N GLU A 120 38.97 13.67 -27.19
CA GLU A 120 38.75 14.60 -28.31
C GLU A 120 37.25 14.88 -28.51
N THR A 121 36.38 13.88 -28.34
CA THR A 121 34.93 14.06 -28.39
C THR A 121 34.43 14.95 -27.26
N PHE A 122 34.94 14.78 -26.02
CA PHE A 122 34.64 15.72 -24.94
C PHE A 122 35.11 17.13 -25.28
N ALA A 123 36.32 17.26 -25.83
CA ALA A 123 36.87 18.55 -26.23
C ALA A 123 36.04 19.22 -27.33
N ALA A 124 35.46 18.43 -28.23
CA ALA A 124 34.67 18.91 -29.35
C ALA A 124 33.28 19.44 -28.95
N ILE A 125 32.68 18.93 -27.87
CA ILE A 125 31.34 19.36 -27.41
C ILE A 125 31.35 20.60 -26.50
N VAL A 126 32.52 21.06 -26.07
CA VAL A 126 32.65 22.20 -25.16
C VAL A 126 32.33 23.51 -25.88
N GLN A 127 31.79 24.46 -25.12
CA GLN A 127 31.46 25.78 -25.61
C GLN A 127 32.71 26.59 -25.99
N LYS A 128 32.59 27.49 -26.97
CA LYS A 128 33.69 28.33 -27.48
C LYS A 128 34.32 29.23 -26.41
N SER A 129 33.63 29.49 -25.30
CA SER A 129 34.07 30.34 -24.19
C SER A 129 35.09 29.67 -23.26
N THR A 130 35.29 28.36 -23.37
CA THR A 130 36.18 27.57 -22.51
C THR A 130 37.36 27.01 -23.32
N SER A 131 38.58 27.30 -22.89
CA SER A 131 39.79 26.78 -23.54
C SER A 131 40.03 25.31 -23.18
N ILE A 132 40.50 24.50 -24.12
CA ILE A 132 40.74 23.07 -23.88
C ILE A 132 42.14 22.71 -24.35
N ARG A 133 42.82 21.90 -23.54
CA ARG A 133 44.12 21.32 -23.87
C ARG A 133 44.13 19.84 -23.54
N ILE A 134 44.79 19.06 -24.38
CA ILE A 134 45.12 17.66 -24.15
C ILE A 134 46.63 17.60 -24.23
N VAL A 135 47.28 17.21 -23.14
CA VAL A 135 48.74 17.21 -22.99
C VAL A 135 49.21 15.87 -22.41
N ASP A 136 50.49 15.56 -22.51
CA ASP A 136 50.98 14.25 -22.10
C ASP A 136 51.26 14.19 -20.61
N THR A 137 51.73 15.29 -20.01
CA THR A 137 52.23 15.31 -18.64
C THR A 137 51.61 16.39 -17.76
N PHE A 138 51.67 16.19 -16.44
CA PHE A 138 51.26 17.22 -15.46
C PHE A 138 52.08 18.52 -15.62
N GLN A 139 53.35 18.43 -16.00
CA GLN A 139 54.21 19.59 -16.20
C GLN A 139 53.74 20.44 -17.38
N GLU A 140 53.40 19.81 -18.50
CA GLU A 140 52.78 20.50 -19.65
C GLU A 140 51.42 21.08 -19.31
N ALA A 141 50.62 20.40 -18.49
CA ALA A 141 49.34 20.92 -18.03
C ALA A 141 49.51 22.23 -17.23
N MET A 142 50.57 22.33 -16.43
CA MET A 142 50.91 23.56 -15.72
C MET A 142 51.41 24.67 -16.65
N SER A 143 52.26 24.34 -17.63
CA SER A 143 52.68 25.32 -18.66
C SER A 143 51.49 25.88 -19.44
N ALA A 144 50.55 25.02 -19.84
CA ALA A 144 49.32 25.44 -20.51
C ALA A 144 48.45 26.36 -19.65
N ILE A 145 48.44 26.17 -18.32
CA ILE A 145 47.75 27.10 -17.40
C ILE A 145 48.39 28.49 -17.46
N ASP A 146 49.71 28.57 -17.44
CA ASP A 146 50.45 29.84 -17.45
C ASP A 146 50.26 30.59 -18.79
N GLU A 147 50.19 29.88 -19.91
CA GLU A 147 49.80 30.43 -21.22
C GLU A 147 48.38 31.00 -21.21
N ILE A 148 47.41 30.24 -20.71
CA ILE A 148 46.00 30.66 -20.59
C ILE A 148 45.86 31.87 -19.64
N ARG A 149 46.72 31.98 -18.63
CA ARG A 149 46.77 33.13 -17.70
C ARG A 149 47.39 34.36 -18.34
N SER A 150 48.47 34.20 -19.10
CA SER A 150 49.18 35.28 -19.77
C SER A 150 48.45 35.81 -21.02
N GLY A 151 47.47 35.07 -21.54
CA GLY A 151 46.69 35.47 -22.72
C GLY A 151 47.44 35.24 -24.03
N ASN A 152 48.57 34.52 -23.98
CA ASN A 152 49.22 33.98 -25.18
C ASN A 152 48.37 32.84 -25.70
N ILE A 153 47.51 33.15 -26.66
CA ILE A 153 46.91 32.16 -27.54
C ILE A 153 48.03 31.81 -28.51
N ASP A 154 48.52 30.57 -28.47
CA ASP A 154 49.42 30.08 -29.51
C ASP A 154 48.79 30.38 -30.88
N ASN A 155 49.56 31.12 -31.67
CA ASN A 155 49.34 31.25 -33.10
C ASN A 155 49.40 29.83 -33.67
N GLU A 156 48.32 29.41 -34.31
CA GLU A 156 48.30 28.21 -35.14
C GLU A 156 49.52 28.29 -36.08
N ALA A 157 50.35 27.24 -36.03
CA ALA A 157 51.46 27.08 -36.95
C ALA A 157 50.91 27.13 -38.39
N ASP A 158 51.69 27.69 -39.32
CA ASP A 158 51.42 27.65 -40.77
C ASP A 158 51.16 26.20 -41.22
N ASN A 159 49.90 25.76 -41.15
CA ASN A 159 49.41 24.52 -41.71
C ASN A 159 48.78 24.86 -43.07
N ASP A 160 48.91 23.97 -44.06
CA ASP A 160 48.22 24.15 -45.34
C ASP A 160 46.71 24.29 -45.10
N GLU A 161 46.03 25.20 -45.85
CA GLU A 161 44.57 25.45 -45.72
C GLU A 161 43.72 24.17 -45.79
N THR A 162 44.24 23.13 -46.45
CA THR A 162 43.58 21.83 -46.60
C THR A 162 43.60 21.01 -45.30
N ASP A 163 44.69 21.09 -44.54
CA ASP A 163 44.84 20.39 -43.26
C ASP A 163 44.01 21.07 -42.17
N GLU A 164 43.90 22.40 -42.19
CA GLU A 164 43.03 23.16 -41.28
C GLU A 164 41.55 22.80 -41.48
N LEU A 165 41.10 22.71 -42.74
CA LEU A 165 39.71 22.35 -43.06
C LEU A 165 39.40 20.93 -42.59
N PHE A 166 40.30 19.97 -42.81
CA PHE A 166 40.11 18.59 -42.36
C PHE A 166 40.00 18.51 -40.83
N GLU A 167 40.89 19.18 -40.08
CA GLU A 167 40.83 19.20 -38.61
C GLU A 167 39.55 19.88 -38.09
N GLN A 168 39.08 20.93 -38.77
CA GLN A 168 37.79 21.55 -38.45
C GLN A 168 36.64 20.55 -38.64
N ARG A 169 36.61 19.80 -39.74
CA ARG A 169 35.58 18.78 -40.02
C ARG A 169 35.66 17.62 -39.03
N LYS A 170 36.85 17.15 -38.69
CA LYS A 170 37.06 16.13 -37.65
C LYS A 170 36.46 16.58 -36.32
N LYS A 171 36.78 17.80 -35.88
CA LYS A 171 36.24 18.36 -34.63
C LYS A 171 34.72 18.48 -34.68
N GLU A 172 34.15 18.95 -35.80
CA GLU A 172 32.70 19.07 -35.96
C GLU A 172 32.02 17.70 -35.88
N PHE A 173 32.56 16.68 -36.56
CA PHE A 173 32.06 15.31 -36.53
C PHE A 173 32.04 14.74 -35.10
N LEU A 174 33.16 14.86 -34.38
CA LEU A 174 33.26 14.43 -32.98
C LEU A 174 32.28 15.19 -32.06
N ALA A 175 32.04 16.47 -32.34
CA ALA A 175 31.08 17.25 -31.58
C ALA A 175 29.65 16.73 -31.79
N VAL A 176 29.28 16.39 -33.04
CA VAL A 176 27.96 15.82 -33.35
C VAL A 176 27.79 14.45 -32.69
N THR A 177 28.78 13.56 -32.77
CA THR A 177 28.70 12.23 -32.15
C THR A 177 28.55 12.32 -30.63
N GLY A 178 29.31 13.19 -29.97
CA GLY A 178 29.21 13.42 -28.53
C GLY A 178 27.84 13.97 -28.11
N ARG A 179 27.30 14.96 -28.84
CA ARG A 179 25.98 15.53 -28.55
C ARG A 179 24.85 14.53 -28.78
N LEU A 180 24.94 13.73 -29.84
CA LEU A 180 23.97 12.67 -30.13
C LEU A 180 24.02 11.56 -29.07
N SER A 181 25.22 11.03 -28.79
CA SER A 181 25.41 9.85 -27.94
C SER A 181 25.25 10.17 -26.45
N TRP A 182 25.87 11.25 -25.95
CA TRP A 182 25.99 11.48 -24.50
C TRP A 182 24.99 12.51 -23.98
N LEU A 183 24.54 13.44 -24.83
CA LEU A 183 23.60 14.50 -24.46
C LEU A 183 22.18 14.29 -25.02
N ASN A 184 21.98 13.25 -25.84
CA ASN A 184 20.69 12.93 -26.48
C ASN A 184 20.11 14.12 -27.26
N MET A 185 20.97 14.91 -27.92
CA MET A 185 20.56 16.10 -28.67
C MET A 185 20.20 15.73 -30.12
N LEU A 186 19.01 15.17 -30.29
CA LEU A 186 18.59 14.60 -31.58
C LEU A 186 17.99 15.63 -32.57
N ASN A 187 17.81 16.89 -32.14
CA ASN A 187 17.14 17.94 -32.95
C ASN A 187 18.10 19.05 -33.40
N GLN A 188 19.40 18.78 -33.42
CA GLN A 188 20.38 19.79 -33.81
C GLN A 188 20.70 19.70 -35.29
N ASN A 189 20.81 20.87 -35.93
CA ASN A 189 21.27 20.95 -37.30
C ASN A 189 22.72 20.45 -37.41
N ILE A 190 22.96 19.51 -38.33
CA ILE A 190 24.29 19.02 -38.68
C ILE A 190 24.68 19.71 -39.99
N ASN A 191 25.81 20.41 -39.99
CA ASN A 191 26.31 21.06 -41.19
C ASN A 191 27.00 20.03 -42.09
N VAL A 192 26.22 19.39 -42.96
CA VAL A 192 26.73 18.38 -43.89
C VAL A 192 27.60 19.06 -44.96
N PRO A 193 28.87 18.62 -45.17
CA PRO A 193 29.74 19.15 -46.22
C PRO A 193 29.18 18.93 -47.64
N SER A 194 29.85 19.51 -48.66
CA SER A 194 29.50 19.25 -50.07
C SER A 194 29.64 17.76 -50.40
N PRO A 195 28.82 17.17 -51.29
CA PRO A 195 28.97 15.78 -51.75
C PRO A 195 30.35 15.43 -52.34
N GLU A 196 31.12 16.45 -52.75
CA GLU A 196 32.48 16.31 -53.29
C GLU A 196 33.55 16.19 -52.19
N ASP A 197 33.22 16.55 -50.95
CA ASP A 197 34.12 16.47 -49.80
C ASP A 197 34.31 15.00 -49.36
N PRO A 198 35.55 14.49 -49.19
CA PRO A 198 35.81 13.13 -48.73
C PRO A 198 35.11 12.75 -47.42
N VAL A 199 34.82 13.71 -46.53
CA VAL A 199 34.16 13.43 -45.25
C VAL A 199 32.62 13.40 -45.35
N TYR A 200 32.03 13.77 -46.49
CA TYR A 200 30.58 13.83 -46.69
C TYR A 200 29.83 12.54 -46.27
N PRO A 201 30.26 11.32 -46.67
CA PRO A 201 29.52 10.11 -46.34
C PRO A 201 29.37 9.89 -44.82
N TYR A 202 30.36 10.30 -44.03
CA TYR A 202 30.34 10.16 -42.58
C TYR A 202 29.32 11.11 -41.94
N PHE A 203 29.32 12.38 -42.35
CA PHE A 203 28.34 13.37 -41.87
C PHE A 203 26.92 12.98 -42.29
N LYS A 204 26.73 12.53 -43.53
CA LYS A 204 25.42 12.10 -44.02
C LYS A 204 24.91 10.86 -43.27
N ALA A 205 25.78 9.91 -42.94
CA ALA A 205 25.41 8.75 -42.14
C ALA A 205 24.94 9.13 -40.73
N ILE A 206 25.61 10.10 -40.09
CA ILE A 206 25.19 10.58 -38.76
C ILE A 206 23.88 11.38 -38.82
N GLU A 207 23.66 12.20 -39.85
CA GLU A 207 22.41 12.92 -40.03
C GLU A 207 21.22 11.94 -40.18
N ASN A 208 21.37 10.90 -41.00
CA ASN A 208 20.37 9.85 -41.12
C ASN A 208 20.13 9.13 -39.77
N LEU A 209 21.20 8.78 -39.06
CA LEU A 209 21.11 8.17 -37.73
C LEU A 209 20.36 9.07 -36.73
N GLN A 210 20.63 10.38 -36.75
CA GLN A 210 19.93 11.35 -35.92
C GLN A 210 18.43 11.36 -36.23
N SER A 211 18.05 11.35 -37.52
CA SER A 211 16.65 11.27 -37.95
C SER A 211 15.96 10.00 -37.42
N ASP A 212 16.59 8.84 -37.62
CA ASP A 212 16.05 7.55 -37.17
C ASP A 212 15.89 7.50 -35.64
N LEU A 213 16.88 8.02 -34.89
CA LEU A 213 16.81 8.10 -33.43
C LEU A 213 15.71 9.05 -32.95
N SER A 214 15.54 10.19 -33.63
CA SER A 214 14.45 11.15 -33.34
C SER A 214 13.07 10.53 -33.56
N GLU A 215 12.88 9.81 -34.67
CA GLU A 215 11.63 9.11 -34.96
C GLU A 215 11.34 8.00 -33.95
N ASN A 216 12.36 7.22 -33.57
CA ASN A 216 12.23 6.19 -32.54
C ASN A 216 11.83 6.79 -31.19
N LEU A 217 12.48 7.87 -30.75
CA LEU A 217 12.15 8.55 -29.51
C LEU A 217 10.73 9.13 -29.54
N HIS A 218 10.32 9.71 -30.67
CA HIS A 218 8.96 10.23 -30.83
C HIS A 218 7.91 9.11 -30.73
N ARG A 219 8.15 7.96 -31.36
CA ARG A 219 7.27 6.79 -31.26
C ARG A 219 7.16 6.29 -29.82
N GLU A 220 8.27 6.16 -29.11
CA GLU A 220 8.28 5.76 -27.69
C GLU A 220 7.49 6.75 -26.82
N GLN A 221 7.62 8.05 -27.08
CA GLN A 221 6.84 9.08 -26.37
C GLN A 221 5.33 8.92 -26.60
N LEU A 222 4.90 8.65 -27.83
CA LEU A 222 3.49 8.41 -28.16
C LEU A 222 2.96 7.14 -27.48
N GLU A 223 3.74 6.05 -27.48
CA GLU A 223 3.37 4.81 -26.77
C GLU A 223 3.25 5.04 -25.26
N MET A 224 4.18 5.77 -24.66
CA MET A 224 4.14 6.12 -23.24
C MET A 224 2.94 7.00 -22.89
N GLU A 225 2.58 7.95 -23.75
CA GLU A 225 1.39 8.79 -23.58
C GLU A 225 0.10 7.98 -23.67
N GLN A 226 0.02 7.03 -24.60
CA GLN A 226 -1.11 6.10 -24.70
C GLN A 226 -1.25 5.24 -23.44
N ILE A 227 -0.16 4.62 -22.98
CA ILE A 227 -0.14 3.81 -21.76
C ILE A 227 -0.58 4.64 -20.56
N LYS A 228 -0.09 5.87 -20.44
CA LYS A 228 -0.47 6.79 -19.36
C LYS A 228 -1.97 7.08 -19.39
N ASN A 229 -2.51 7.44 -20.55
CA ASN A 229 -3.94 7.73 -20.71
C ASN A 229 -4.82 6.51 -20.39
N ASP A 230 -4.40 5.31 -20.80
CA ASP A 230 -5.09 4.06 -20.45
C ASP A 230 -5.05 3.76 -18.95
N CYS A 231 -3.91 3.96 -18.31
CA CYS A 231 -3.79 3.84 -16.85
C CYS A 231 -4.71 4.82 -16.13
N GLU A 232 -4.77 6.08 -16.55
CA GLU A 232 -5.67 7.10 -15.99
C GLU A 232 -7.15 6.70 -16.16
N ARG A 233 -7.52 6.19 -17.34
CA ARG A 233 -8.88 5.66 -17.58
C ARG A 233 -9.21 4.50 -16.65
N ILE A 234 -8.32 3.52 -16.51
CA ILE A 234 -8.54 2.38 -15.60
C ILE A 234 -8.66 2.84 -14.14
N LEU A 235 -7.82 3.79 -13.71
CA LEU A 235 -7.86 4.34 -12.35
C LEU A 235 -9.19 5.06 -12.08
N THR A 236 -9.69 5.85 -13.03
CA THR A 236 -10.98 6.54 -12.89
C THR A 236 -12.14 5.53 -12.82
N GLU A 237 -12.18 4.53 -13.68
CA GLU A 237 -13.18 3.44 -13.65
C GLU A 237 -13.17 2.70 -12.29
N LYS A 238 -11.98 2.36 -11.78
CA LYS A 238 -11.83 1.68 -10.48
C LYS A 238 -12.27 2.56 -9.32
N THR A 239 -11.99 3.85 -9.38
CA THR A 239 -12.43 4.81 -8.36
C THR A 239 -13.95 4.92 -8.32
N ILE A 240 -14.62 4.99 -9.48
CA ILE A 240 -16.08 5.00 -9.58
C ILE A 240 -16.67 3.71 -8.99
N GLN A 241 -16.12 2.55 -9.36
CA GLN A 241 -16.55 1.25 -8.82
C GLN A 241 -16.41 1.17 -7.29
N LEU A 242 -15.28 1.63 -6.75
CA LEU A 242 -15.03 1.63 -5.31
C LEU A 242 -16.02 2.54 -4.57
N ASN A 243 -16.26 3.75 -5.08
CA ASN A 243 -17.23 4.68 -4.48
C ASN A 243 -18.65 4.10 -4.50
N ALA A 244 -19.05 3.45 -5.59
CA ALA A 244 -20.35 2.77 -5.67
C ALA A 244 -20.46 1.63 -4.65
N GLN A 245 -19.41 0.82 -4.48
CA GLN A 245 -19.39 -0.23 -3.46
C GLN A 245 -19.44 0.32 -2.03
N GLN A 246 -18.72 1.41 -1.74
CA GLN A 246 -18.75 2.04 -0.43
C GLN A 246 -20.15 2.59 -0.10
N GLU A 247 -20.84 3.19 -1.07
CA GLU A 247 -22.19 3.69 -0.85
C GLU A 247 -23.18 2.55 -0.63
N LEU A 248 -23.07 1.45 -1.41
CA LEU A 248 -23.87 0.25 -1.18
C LEU A 248 -23.63 -0.34 0.22
N TYR A 249 -22.37 -0.40 0.66
CA TYR A 249 -22.02 -0.89 2.00
C TYR A 249 -22.62 -0.01 3.11
N LYS A 250 -22.59 1.32 2.95
CA LYS A 250 -23.23 2.26 3.89
C LYS A 250 -24.74 2.05 3.96
N GLN A 251 -25.40 1.85 2.81
CA GLN A 251 -26.83 1.59 2.76
C GLN A 251 -27.19 0.27 3.46
N LEU A 252 -26.45 -0.80 3.18
CA LEU A 252 -26.65 -2.10 3.83
C LEU A 252 -26.45 -2.02 5.35
N LYS A 253 -25.42 -1.31 5.79
CA LYS A 253 -25.15 -1.10 7.22
C LYS A 253 -26.31 -0.37 7.91
N ARG A 254 -26.86 0.69 7.29
CA ARG A 254 -28.03 1.42 7.81
C ARG A 254 -29.27 0.53 7.90
N GLN A 255 -29.51 -0.32 6.90
CA GLN A 255 -30.62 -1.28 6.92
C GLN A 255 -30.47 -2.27 8.08
N LEU A 256 -29.28 -2.84 8.25
CA LEU A 256 -29.00 -3.80 9.32
C LEU A 256 -29.14 -3.16 10.70
N GLU A 257 -28.66 -1.92 10.90
CA GLU A 257 -28.86 -1.18 12.14
C GLU A 257 -30.34 -0.92 12.43
N LYS A 258 -31.13 -0.57 11.39
CA LYS A 258 -32.57 -0.38 11.54
C LYS A 258 -33.27 -1.68 11.94
N GLU A 259 -32.94 -2.80 11.30
CA GLU A 259 -33.50 -4.12 11.65
C GLU A 259 -33.09 -4.56 13.07
N LYS A 260 -31.84 -4.31 13.46
CA LYS A 260 -31.39 -4.59 14.83
C LYS A 260 -32.21 -3.79 15.85
N ASN A 261 -32.46 -2.50 15.58
CA ASN A 261 -33.22 -1.64 16.48
C ASN A 261 -34.70 -2.05 16.55
N THR A 262 -35.32 -2.42 15.44
CA THR A 262 -36.72 -2.89 15.45
C THR A 262 -36.86 -4.22 16.19
N LEU A 263 -35.92 -5.14 16.03
CA LEU A 263 -35.88 -6.40 16.77
C LEU A 263 -35.67 -6.16 18.27
N ALA A 264 -34.75 -5.28 18.65
CA ALA A 264 -34.51 -4.92 20.05
C ALA A 264 -35.77 -4.30 20.70
N ALA A 265 -36.46 -3.39 20.00
CA ALA A 265 -37.71 -2.81 20.48
C ALA A 265 -38.82 -3.87 20.65
N ARG A 266 -38.90 -4.84 19.74
CA ARG A 266 -39.86 -5.95 19.83
C ARG A 266 -39.56 -6.85 21.03
N ILE A 267 -38.28 -7.17 21.28
CA ILE A 267 -37.87 -7.96 22.45
C ILE A 267 -38.25 -7.21 23.73
N ALA A 268 -37.91 -5.92 23.85
CA ALA A 268 -38.25 -5.12 25.03
C ALA A 268 -39.77 -5.06 25.29
N SER A 269 -40.58 -4.91 24.24
CA SER A 269 -42.05 -4.95 24.36
C SER A 269 -42.55 -6.31 24.86
N GLN A 270 -42.00 -7.41 24.36
CA GLN A 270 -42.37 -8.76 24.79
C GLN A 270 -41.96 -9.03 26.25
N GLU A 271 -40.78 -8.56 26.66
CA GLU A 271 -40.33 -8.64 28.07
C GLU A 271 -41.23 -7.84 29.01
N MET A 272 -41.68 -6.65 28.59
CA MET A 272 -42.66 -5.85 29.36
C MET A 272 -44.00 -6.58 29.51
N GLU A 273 -44.52 -7.16 28.43
CA GLU A 273 -45.77 -7.95 28.48
C GLU A 273 -45.65 -9.16 29.39
N LEU A 274 -44.54 -9.91 29.28
CA LEU A 274 -44.26 -11.06 30.14
C LEU A 274 -44.16 -10.67 31.62
N THR A 275 -43.51 -9.55 31.91
CA THR A 275 -43.40 -9.02 33.28
C THR A 275 -44.77 -8.68 33.82
N ARG A 276 -45.60 -7.98 33.04
CA ARG A 276 -46.98 -7.62 33.43
C ARG A 276 -47.82 -8.85 33.75
N VAL A 277 -47.78 -9.87 32.88
CA VAL A 277 -48.50 -11.14 33.09
C VAL A 277 -47.98 -11.85 34.35
N SER A 278 -46.67 -11.92 34.53
CA SER A 278 -46.06 -12.57 35.70
C SER A 278 -46.42 -11.88 37.01
N THR A 279 -46.48 -10.55 37.03
CA THR A 279 -46.91 -9.77 38.20
C THR A 279 -48.38 -10.02 38.52
N ALA A 280 -49.27 -10.02 37.52
CA ALA A 280 -50.70 -10.27 37.74
C ALA A 280 -50.95 -11.67 38.35
N ILE A 281 -50.25 -12.70 37.88
CA ILE A 281 -50.33 -14.06 38.46
C ILE A 281 -49.84 -14.05 39.91
N ALA A 282 -48.74 -13.35 40.20
CA ALA A 282 -48.21 -13.26 41.56
C ALA A 282 -49.16 -12.53 42.53
N GLU A 283 -49.80 -11.45 42.08
CA GLU A 283 -50.80 -10.70 42.86
C GLU A 283 -52.05 -11.55 43.16
N LYS A 284 -52.56 -12.27 42.17
CA LYS A 284 -53.68 -13.22 42.36
C LYS A 284 -53.35 -14.30 43.38
N ALA A 285 -52.17 -14.93 43.24
CA ALA A 285 -51.71 -15.96 44.19
C ALA A 285 -51.58 -15.41 45.62
N SER A 286 -51.05 -14.19 45.79
CA SER A 286 -50.96 -13.54 47.11
C SER A 286 -52.34 -13.29 47.71
N THR A 287 -53.29 -12.79 46.91
CA THR A 287 -54.66 -12.51 47.37
C THR A 287 -55.37 -13.80 47.83
N LEU A 288 -55.19 -14.91 47.10
CA LEU A 288 -55.73 -16.20 47.49
C LEU A 288 -55.09 -16.74 48.77
N GLN A 289 -53.79 -16.52 48.96
CA GLN A 289 -53.10 -16.87 50.20
C GLN A 289 -53.66 -16.08 51.40
N GLU A 290 -53.87 -14.77 51.24
CA GLU A 290 -54.50 -13.93 52.27
C GLU A 290 -55.93 -14.40 52.59
N MET A 291 -56.73 -14.75 51.58
CA MET A 291 -58.07 -15.32 51.77
C MET A 291 -58.03 -16.64 52.54
N ARG A 292 -57.10 -17.54 52.19
CA ARG A 292 -56.91 -18.81 52.89
C ARG A 292 -56.56 -18.59 54.36
N ASP A 293 -55.64 -17.67 54.64
CA ASP A 293 -55.19 -17.36 55.99
C ASP A 293 -56.34 -16.73 56.82
N LEU A 294 -57.17 -15.87 56.22
CA LEU A 294 -58.39 -15.34 56.85
C LEU A 294 -59.38 -16.47 57.20
N ILE A 295 -59.67 -17.36 56.25
CA ILE A 295 -60.58 -18.51 56.47
C ILE A 295 -60.05 -19.41 57.59
N SER A 296 -58.73 -19.62 57.65
CA SER A 296 -58.09 -20.42 58.71
C SER A 296 -58.30 -19.83 60.11
N GLY A 297 -58.48 -18.51 60.24
CA GLY A 297 -58.74 -17.81 61.50
C GLY A 297 -60.22 -17.76 61.90
N LEU A 298 -61.17 -18.11 61.03
CA LEU A 298 -62.60 -18.08 61.32
C LEU A 298 -63.05 -19.24 62.21
N ASP A 299 -63.98 -18.99 63.12
CA ASP A 299 -64.65 -19.99 63.95
C ASP A 299 -65.95 -20.44 63.25
N ILE A 300 -65.81 -21.42 62.36
CA ILE A 300 -66.86 -22.00 61.53
C ILE A 300 -66.78 -23.52 61.63
N ASP A 301 -67.85 -24.20 61.23
CA ASP A 301 -67.93 -25.66 61.19
C ASP A 301 -66.70 -26.27 60.50
N ALA A 302 -66.11 -27.29 61.13
CA ALA A 302 -64.81 -27.82 60.75
C ALA A 302 -64.82 -28.42 59.33
N GLU A 303 -65.93 -29.02 58.92
CA GLU A 303 -66.07 -29.65 57.60
C GLU A 303 -66.12 -28.57 56.50
N HIS A 304 -66.94 -27.53 56.69
CA HIS A 304 -67.04 -26.41 55.75
C HIS A 304 -65.73 -25.59 55.70
N LYS A 305 -65.07 -25.42 56.84
CA LYS A 305 -63.76 -24.74 56.92
C LYS A 305 -62.70 -25.49 56.13
N GLU A 306 -62.65 -26.81 56.27
CA GLU A 306 -61.69 -27.64 55.56
C GLU A 306 -61.97 -27.63 54.05
N GLU A 307 -63.24 -27.67 53.62
CA GLU A 307 -63.62 -27.54 52.20
C GLU A 307 -63.19 -26.19 51.60
N MET A 308 -63.42 -25.09 52.31
CA MET A 308 -63.01 -23.75 51.86
C MET A 308 -61.49 -23.59 51.78
N ILE A 309 -60.74 -24.10 52.77
CA ILE A 309 -59.27 -24.08 52.75
C ILE A 309 -58.74 -24.91 51.57
N ARG A 310 -59.28 -26.12 51.36
CA ARG A 310 -58.91 -26.97 50.22
C ARG A 310 -59.17 -26.29 48.88
N THR A 311 -60.28 -25.55 48.77
CA THR A 311 -60.61 -24.78 47.56
C THR A 311 -59.60 -23.67 47.30
N CYS A 312 -59.21 -22.91 48.33
CA CYS A 312 -58.16 -21.91 48.22
C CYS A 312 -56.80 -22.52 47.86
N GLU A 313 -56.42 -23.64 48.48
CA GLU A 313 -55.17 -24.34 48.17
C GLU A 313 -55.10 -24.82 46.71
N SER A 314 -56.21 -25.35 46.19
CA SER A 314 -56.34 -25.74 44.78
C SER A 314 -56.21 -24.55 43.82
N MET A 315 -56.81 -23.40 44.17
CA MET A 315 -56.67 -22.17 43.37
C MET A 315 -55.23 -21.63 43.41
N ILE A 316 -54.57 -21.65 44.56
CA ILE A 316 -53.15 -21.25 44.71
C ILE A 316 -52.25 -22.18 43.89
N GLU A 317 -52.47 -23.49 43.95
CA GLU A 317 -51.71 -24.47 43.16
C GLU A 317 -51.88 -24.22 41.66
N THR A 318 -53.10 -23.89 41.23
CA THR A 318 -53.39 -23.49 39.83
C THR A 318 -52.58 -22.27 39.41
N GLU A 319 -52.61 -21.18 40.17
CA GLU A 319 -51.83 -19.96 39.90
C GLU A 319 -50.31 -20.23 39.89
N MET A 320 -49.81 -21.11 40.77
CA MET A 320 -48.40 -21.52 40.74
C MET A 320 -48.02 -22.27 39.46
N ILE A 321 -48.90 -23.12 38.95
CA ILE A 321 -48.69 -23.83 37.68
C ILE A 321 -48.81 -22.85 36.50
N GLU A 322 -49.75 -21.91 36.54
CA GLU A 322 -49.86 -20.82 35.56
C GLU A 322 -48.54 -20.04 35.48
N LYS A 323 -47.99 -19.63 36.63
CA LYS A 323 -46.70 -18.91 36.70
C LYS A 323 -45.56 -19.73 36.10
N LYS A 324 -45.52 -21.03 36.39
CA LYS A 324 -44.44 -21.93 35.94
C LYS A 324 -44.51 -22.21 34.43
N LEU A 325 -45.70 -22.31 33.86
CA LEU A 325 -45.91 -22.61 32.44
C LEU A 325 -46.10 -21.36 31.59
N ASN A 326 -46.33 -20.22 32.25
CA ASN A 326 -46.67 -18.92 31.67
C ASN A 326 -47.87 -19.03 30.72
N ILE A 327 -48.96 -19.64 31.21
CA ILE A 327 -50.24 -19.76 30.52
C ILE A 327 -51.38 -19.61 31.55
N GLU A 328 -52.52 -19.04 31.13
CA GLU A 328 -53.75 -19.06 31.92
C GLU A 328 -54.37 -20.47 31.89
N LEU A 329 -54.83 -20.94 33.04
CA LEU A 329 -55.36 -22.28 33.28
C LEU A 329 -56.76 -22.21 33.87
N THR A 330 -57.59 -23.18 33.50
CA THR A 330 -58.77 -23.50 34.31
C THR A 330 -58.37 -24.47 35.43
N THR A 331 -59.19 -24.57 36.48
CA THR A 331 -58.99 -25.57 37.55
C THR A 331 -58.87 -26.99 36.99
N THR A 332 -59.66 -27.32 35.96
CA THR A 332 -59.60 -28.61 35.27
C THR A 332 -58.28 -28.81 34.51
N ASP A 333 -57.69 -27.75 33.95
CA ASP A 333 -56.39 -27.83 33.28
C ASP A 333 -55.24 -28.04 34.28
N SER A 334 -55.33 -27.39 35.45
CA SER A 334 -54.39 -27.57 36.57
C SER A 334 -54.40 -29.01 37.09
N GLU A 335 -55.58 -29.55 37.40
CA GLU A 335 -55.74 -30.94 37.85
C GLU A 335 -55.20 -31.95 36.83
N PHE A 336 -55.47 -31.74 35.55
CA PHE A 336 -54.92 -32.56 34.48
C PHE A 336 -53.39 -32.52 34.45
N LEU A 337 -52.78 -31.33 34.58
CA LEU A 337 -51.33 -31.17 34.59
C LEU A 337 -50.69 -31.86 35.81
N LEU A 338 -51.31 -31.78 36.99
CA LEU A 338 -50.87 -32.48 38.18
C LEU A 338 -50.93 -34.00 38.01
N LYS A 339 -52.04 -34.54 37.48
CA LYS A 339 -52.18 -35.96 37.14
C LYS A 339 -51.12 -36.40 36.13
N LEU A 340 -50.90 -35.61 35.10
CA LEU A 340 -49.92 -35.88 34.06
C LEU A 340 -48.50 -35.91 34.61
N GLN A 341 -48.15 -34.94 35.47
CA GLN A 341 -46.83 -34.85 36.09
C GLN A 341 -46.60 -35.99 37.09
N LYS A 342 -47.63 -36.39 37.85
CA LYS A 342 -47.56 -37.54 38.77
C LYS A 342 -47.32 -38.85 38.02
N LYS A 343 -47.97 -39.03 36.87
CA LYS A 343 -47.83 -40.25 36.04
C LYS A 343 -46.55 -40.24 35.20
N HIS A 344 -46.08 -39.07 34.79
CA HIS A 344 -44.90 -38.88 33.93
C HIS A 344 -43.97 -37.79 34.47
N PRO A 345 -43.23 -38.06 35.56
CA PRO A 345 -42.35 -37.06 36.20
C PRO A 345 -41.17 -36.63 35.31
N ASN A 346 -40.86 -37.37 34.24
CA ASN A 346 -39.75 -37.10 33.32
C ASN A 346 -40.08 -36.07 32.22
N LEU A 347 -41.30 -35.53 32.21
CA LEU A 347 -41.70 -34.44 31.33
C LEU A 347 -41.19 -33.10 31.88
N ASN A 348 -40.49 -32.33 31.05
CA ASN A 348 -40.09 -30.98 31.43
C ASN A 348 -41.24 -29.98 31.24
N GLN A 349 -41.09 -28.75 31.77
CA GLN A 349 -42.13 -27.71 31.70
C GLN A 349 -42.59 -27.41 30.27
N ARG A 350 -41.65 -27.39 29.32
CA ARG A 350 -41.96 -27.16 27.89
C ARG A 350 -42.82 -28.29 27.32
N GLU A 351 -42.54 -29.53 27.68
CA GLU A 351 -43.30 -30.70 27.26
C GLU A 351 -44.68 -30.76 27.92
N LEU A 352 -44.80 -30.36 29.19
CA LEU A 352 -46.10 -30.23 29.89
C LEU A 352 -46.99 -29.19 29.21
N ARG A 353 -46.44 -28.02 28.88
CA ARG A 353 -47.16 -26.99 28.11
C ARG A 353 -47.62 -27.50 26.75
N ILE A 354 -46.78 -28.27 26.05
CA ILE A 354 -47.17 -28.92 24.79
C ILE A 354 -48.32 -29.89 24.99
N CYS A 355 -48.25 -30.77 26.00
CA CYS A 355 -49.33 -31.71 26.30
C CYS A 355 -50.65 -31.00 26.51
N LEU A 356 -50.64 -29.89 27.27
CA LEU A 356 -51.85 -29.12 27.50
C LEU A 356 -52.39 -28.49 26.21
N LEU A 357 -51.54 -27.89 25.36
CA LEU A 357 -51.99 -27.36 24.07
C LEU A 357 -52.55 -28.46 23.14
N VAL A 358 -51.96 -29.66 23.16
CA VAL A 358 -52.48 -30.82 22.42
C VAL A 358 -53.86 -31.25 22.96
N LYS A 359 -54.04 -31.27 24.29
CA LYS A 359 -55.33 -31.56 24.95
C LYS A 359 -56.39 -30.51 24.59
N LEU A 360 -56.00 -29.24 24.50
CA LEU A 360 -56.86 -28.11 24.11
C LEU A 360 -57.13 -28.03 22.60
N ASN A 361 -56.74 -29.04 21.81
CA ASN A 361 -57.00 -29.14 20.38
C ASN A 361 -56.29 -28.12 19.48
N TYR A 362 -55.19 -27.50 19.91
CA TYR A 362 -54.39 -26.64 19.03
C TYR A 362 -53.72 -27.43 17.90
N ASP A 363 -53.61 -26.83 16.70
CA ASP A 363 -52.89 -27.45 15.58
C ASP A 363 -51.38 -27.50 15.86
N THR A 364 -50.71 -28.53 15.34
CA THR A 364 -49.24 -28.68 15.37
C THR A 364 -48.52 -27.44 14.86
N LYS A 365 -49.06 -26.73 13.85
CA LYS A 365 -48.46 -25.46 13.36
C LYS A 365 -48.61 -24.32 14.37
N GLU A 366 -49.73 -24.25 15.06
CA GLU A 366 -50.01 -23.23 16.09
C GLU A 366 -49.15 -23.47 17.33
N ILE A 367 -49.04 -24.73 17.76
CA ILE A 367 -48.17 -25.15 18.86
C ILE A 367 -46.71 -24.84 18.52
N ALA A 368 -46.24 -25.19 17.31
CA ALA A 368 -44.87 -24.90 16.88
C ALA A 368 -44.56 -23.40 16.91
N ARG A 369 -45.51 -22.57 16.45
CA ARG A 369 -45.39 -21.10 16.47
C ARG A 369 -45.36 -20.56 17.90
N SER A 370 -46.25 -21.03 18.77
CA SER A 370 -46.35 -20.59 20.18
C SER A 370 -45.07 -20.88 20.96
N ILE A 371 -44.35 -21.95 20.63
CA ILE A 371 -43.13 -22.40 21.33
C ILE A 371 -41.86 -21.98 20.57
N GLY A 372 -41.99 -21.26 19.46
CA GLY A 372 -40.85 -20.72 18.70
C GLY A 372 -39.99 -21.77 18.01
N ILE A 373 -40.59 -22.82 17.42
CA ILE A 373 -39.89 -23.86 16.65
C ILE A 373 -40.52 -24.11 15.29
N SER A 374 -39.77 -24.76 14.40
CA SER A 374 -40.32 -25.23 13.12
C SER A 374 -41.28 -26.40 13.33
N THR A 375 -42.18 -26.62 12.37
CA THR A 375 -43.09 -27.77 12.33
C THR A 375 -42.33 -29.10 12.40
N ARG A 376 -41.20 -29.21 11.69
CA ARG A 376 -40.28 -30.36 11.77
C ARG A 376 -39.67 -30.52 13.17
N GLY A 377 -39.32 -29.42 13.83
CA GLY A 377 -38.88 -29.44 15.23
C GLY A 377 -39.96 -29.97 16.16
N MET A 378 -41.22 -29.60 15.90
CA MET A 378 -42.39 -30.05 16.67
C MET A 378 -42.66 -31.56 16.49
N GLU A 379 -42.47 -32.11 15.28
CA GLU A 379 -42.55 -33.56 15.03
C GLU A 379 -41.50 -34.35 15.83
N SER A 380 -40.27 -33.83 15.91
CA SER A 380 -39.19 -34.42 16.71
C SER A 380 -39.52 -34.42 18.20
N ILE A 381 -40.11 -33.33 18.72
CA ILE A 381 -40.59 -33.26 20.11
C ILE A 381 -41.72 -34.25 20.33
N ARG A 382 -42.69 -34.33 19.41
CA ARG A 382 -43.81 -35.28 19.48
C ARG A 382 -43.31 -36.72 19.59
N TYR A 383 -42.32 -37.11 18.78
CA TYR A 383 -41.69 -38.43 18.85
C TYR A 383 -41.03 -38.69 20.21
N ARG A 384 -40.29 -37.71 20.75
CA ARG A 384 -39.67 -37.85 22.08
C ARG A 384 -40.71 -37.97 23.19
N MET A 385 -41.78 -37.18 23.14
CA MET A 385 -42.88 -37.24 24.11
C MET A 385 -43.61 -38.58 24.05
N HIS A 386 -43.83 -39.11 22.84
CA HIS A 386 -44.42 -40.44 22.63
C HIS A 386 -43.62 -41.53 23.35
N LYS A 387 -42.28 -41.51 23.22
CA LYS A 387 -41.37 -42.42 23.94
C LYS A 387 -41.37 -42.19 25.46
N LYS A 388 -41.34 -40.93 25.92
CA LYS A 388 -41.32 -40.59 27.35
C LYS A 388 -42.61 -40.99 28.09
N ILE A 389 -43.75 -40.90 27.40
CA ILE A 389 -45.08 -41.22 27.94
C ILE A 389 -45.41 -42.73 27.75
N GLY A 390 -44.54 -43.48 27.06
CA GLY A 390 -44.63 -44.93 26.92
C GLY A 390 -45.72 -45.41 25.97
N LEU A 391 -46.06 -44.63 24.94
CA LEU A 391 -47.13 -44.97 24.01
C LEU A 391 -46.67 -45.99 22.95
N THR A 392 -47.58 -46.86 22.53
CA THR A 392 -47.33 -47.79 21.41
C THR A 392 -47.51 -47.09 20.06
N ARG A 393 -46.96 -47.67 18.97
CA ARG A 393 -46.94 -47.04 17.63
C ARG A 393 -48.31 -46.60 17.10
N HIS A 394 -49.40 -47.21 17.58
CA HIS A 394 -50.77 -46.93 17.14
C HIS A 394 -51.54 -46.01 18.09
N GLN A 395 -50.98 -45.67 19.25
CA GLN A 395 -51.60 -44.76 20.21
C GLN A 395 -51.25 -43.30 19.87
N SER A 396 -52.30 -42.48 19.76
CA SER A 396 -52.18 -41.04 19.61
C SER A 396 -51.90 -40.39 20.96
N ILE A 397 -50.92 -39.49 21.02
CA ILE A 397 -50.65 -38.66 22.22
C ILE A 397 -51.94 -37.93 22.63
N LYS A 398 -52.68 -37.38 21.66
CA LYS A 398 -53.93 -36.67 21.94
C LYS A 398 -54.95 -37.57 22.64
N GLY A 399 -55.18 -38.77 22.10
CA GLY A 399 -56.13 -39.72 22.69
C GLY A 399 -55.77 -40.09 24.12
N TYR A 400 -54.49 -40.38 24.36
CA TYR A 400 -53.97 -40.66 25.69
C TYR A 400 -54.20 -39.50 26.68
N LEU A 401 -53.90 -38.27 26.27
CA LEU A 401 -54.06 -37.10 27.13
C LEU A 401 -55.53 -36.81 27.44
N THR A 402 -56.43 -37.01 26.48
CA THR A 402 -57.88 -36.87 26.70
C THR A 402 -58.40 -37.93 27.67
N GLU A 403 -58.00 -39.19 27.53
CA GLU A 403 -58.35 -40.27 28.47
C GLU A 403 -57.86 -39.96 29.90
N LEU A 404 -56.63 -39.47 30.02
CA LEU A 404 -56.04 -39.12 31.30
C LEU A 404 -56.77 -37.94 31.99
N ALA A 405 -57.32 -37.01 31.21
CA ALA A 405 -58.08 -35.88 31.74
C ALA A 405 -59.45 -36.30 32.29
N VAL A 406 -60.10 -37.29 31.67
CA VAL A 406 -61.46 -37.75 32.04
C VAL A 406 -61.45 -38.83 33.13
N ALA A 407 -60.35 -39.57 33.28
CA ALA A 407 -60.21 -40.57 34.33
C ALA A 407 -60.36 -39.94 35.74
N GLN A 408 -61.43 -40.31 36.44
CA GLN A 408 -61.57 -40.07 37.88
C GLN A 408 -60.56 -40.94 38.65
N ALA A 409 -60.11 -40.40 39.79
CA ALA A 409 -58.94 -40.85 40.56
C ALA A 409 -58.96 -42.34 40.93
#